data_AF-A0A2H9TA30-F1
#
_entry.id   AF-A0A2H9TA30-F1
#
_cell.length_a   1.000
_cell.length_b   1.000
_cell.length_c   1.000
_cell.angle_alpha   90.00
_cell.angle_beta   90.00
_cell.angle_gamma   90.00
#
_symmetry.space_group_name_H-M   'P 1'
#
loop_
_entity.id
_entity.type
_entity.pdbx_description
1 polymer ?
#
loop_
_entity_poly.entity_id
_entity_poly.type
_entity_poly.pdbx_seq_one_letter_code
_entity_poly.pdbx_strand_id
1 'polypeptide(L)'
;MAKLNEALAGAFTDMAEGLVSGQFGRKLRIGLTLSDSEHGEQELIRAAVMAARQNADIEPVLIGNAEDAPFELHQATGLHECHQVMEQLLDEGKIDGCVTLHYGFPLGVSTVGKVVTPGNGREMIIATTTGTSDTQRNLAMVKNALAGVALAKASGISEPTVGILNVEGAAVVERALRKLIANGYDLRFTESSRADGGALMRGNDLLKGTPDVMVMDSLTGNLLMKMFSAFTTGGSYESQGYGYGPGVGEEAKRLVSIISRASGAPVIAGAMRLIADAAKGQLPDIYRRELKAARDAGLDDVLQELKPKSVAEKETETVKAPPEKITESDIGGIDILEIEEARDVLWRKQVFAKTGMGCTGPIIMVAKEDLEQARVILAEAEYIA
;
A
#
# COMPACT_ATOMS: atom_id res chain seq x y z
N MET A 1 11.79 -34.05 -20.39
CA MET A 1 13.13 -34.55 -20.01
C MET A 1 14.04 -33.42 -19.55
N ALA A 2 14.37 -32.41 -20.38
CA ALA A 2 15.26 -31.31 -19.98
C ALA A 2 14.79 -30.51 -18.73
N LYS A 3 13.55 -30.01 -18.71
CA LYS A 3 12.98 -29.30 -17.53
C LYS A 3 12.90 -30.15 -16.25
N LEU A 4 12.73 -31.47 -16.39
CA LEU A 4 12.70 -32.39 -15.25
C LEU A 4 14.11 -32.59 -14.69
N ASN A 5 15.11 -32.67 -15.57
CA ASN A 5 16.51 -32.78 -15.17
C ASN A 5 17.02 -31.49 -14.50
N GLU A 6 16.60 -30.31 -14.98
CA GLU A 6 16.89 -29.03 -14.32
C GLU A 6 16.25 -28.93 -12.94
N ALA A 7 14.97 -29.29 -12.82
CA ALA A 7 14.27 -29.28 -11.53
C ALA A 7 14.89 -30.26 -10.52
N LEU A 8 15.31 -31.45 -10.98
CA LEU A 8 16.03 -32.43 -10.16
C LEU A 8 17.41 -31.92 -9.76
N ALA A 9 18.17 -31.33 -10.69
CA ALA A 9 19.48 -30.76 -10.40
C ALA A 9 19.37 -29.63 -9.36
N GLY A 10 18.40 -28.73 -9.50
CA GLY A 10 18.10 -27.69 -8.50
C GLY A 10 17.80 -28.29 -7.13
N ALA A 11 16.92 -29.28 -7.06
CA ALA A 11 16.58 -29.94 -5.79
C ALA A 11 17.77 -30.62 -5.11
N PHE A 12 18.69 -31.24 -5.87
CA PHE A 12 19.91 -31.83 -5.31
C PHE A 12 20.91 -30.78 -4.82
N THR A 13 21.06 -29.66 -5.54
CA THR A 13 21.88 -28.53 -5.10
C THR A 13 21.33 -27.92 -3.81
N ASP A 14 20.02 -27.67 -3.73
CA ASP A 14 19.34 -27.15 -2.54
C ASP A 14 19.52 -28.08 -1.33
N MET A 15 19.47 -29.41 -1.54
CA MET A 15 19.74 -30.39 -0.49
C MET A 15 21.21 -30.38 -0.03
N ALA A 16 22.16 -30.24 -0.96
CA ALA A 16 23.58 -30.19 -0.65
C ALA A 16 23.93 -28.92 0.13
N GLU A 17 23.41 -27.77 -0.29
CA GLU A 17 23.56 -26.50 0.43
C GLU A 17 22.90 -26.57 1.81
N GLY A 18 21.74 -27.22 1.93
CA GLY A 18 21.07 -27.39 3.22
C GLY A 18 21.81 -28.32 4.19
N LEU A 19 22.52 -29.32 3.69
CA LEU A 19 23.40 -30.17 4.53
C LEU A 19 24.63 -29.41 5.05
N VAL A 20 25.15 -28.46 4.28
CA VAL A 20 26.34 -27.66 4.66
C VAL A 20 25.96 -26.48 5.55
N SER A 21 24.86 -25.81 5.25
CA SER A 21 24.43 -24.58 5.94
C SER A 21 23.44 -24.83 7.09
N GLY A 22 22.85 -26.03 7.16
CA GLY A 22 21.72 -26.34 8.05
C GLY A 22 20.38 -25.76 7.59
N GLN A 23 20.29 -25.19 6.39
CA GLN A 23 19.09 -24.54 5.84
C GLN A 23 18.54 -25.28 4.64
N PHE A 24 17.39 -25.93 4.81
CA PHE A 24 16.75 -26.67 3.73
C PHE A 24 15.82 -25.76 2.91
N GLY A 25 16.04 -25.73 1.59
CA GLY A 25 15.20 -25.05 0.60
C GLY A 25 15.89 -23.86 -0.08
N ARG A 26 15.47 -23.53 -1.32
CA ARG A 26 16.00 -22.39 -2.06
C ARG A 26 15.82 -21.08 -1.30
N LYS A 27 16.82 -20.20 -1.35
CA LYS A 27 16.67 -18.82 -0.88
C LYS A 27 15.65 -18.08 -1.75
N LEU A 28 14.90 -17.17 -1.12
CA LEU A 28 13.99 -16.27 -1.81
C LEU A 28 14.81 -15.16 -2.46
N ARG A 29 14.68 -15.03 -3.78
CA ARG A 29 15.39 -14.02 -4.55
C ARG A 29 14.59 -12.74 -4.52
N ILE A 30 15.06 -11.74 -3.77
CA ILE A 30 14.33 -10.49 -3.54
C ILE A 30 15.00 -9.34 -4.27
N GLY A 31 14.29 -8.75 -5.22
CA GLY A 31 14.73 -7.58 -5.97
C GLY A 31 14.81 -6.32 -5.10
N LEU A 32 15.79 -5.46 -5.36
CA LEU A 32 15.86 -4.10 -4.84
C LEU A 32 16.32 -3.14 -5.94
N THR A 33 15.49 -2.15 -6.26
CA THR A 33 15.87 -1.08 -7.21
C THR A 33 16.80 -0.07 -6.53
N LEU A 34 17.81 0.41 -7.25
CA LEU A 34 18.89 1.27 -6.71
C LEU A 34 18.75 2.78 -7.01
N SER A 35 17.60 3.24 -7.55
CA SER A 35 17.38 4.65 -7.95
C SER A 35 16.51 5.43 -6.97
N ASP A 36 16.58 6.77 -7.02
CA ASP A 36 15.67 7.74 -6.39
C ASP A 36 15.63 7.84 -4.85
N SER A 37 16.55 7.19 -4.12
CA SER A 37 16.69 7.43 -2.67
C SER A 37 17.31 8.80 -2.35
N GLU A 38 16.75 9.50 -1.36
CA GLU A 38 17.33 10.76 -0.84
C GLU A 38 18.63 10.53 -0.05
N HIS A 39 18.91 9.29 0.35
CA HIS A 39 20.14 8.89 1.06
C HIS A 39 21.21 8.30 0.13
N GLY A 40 20.92 8.25 -1.18
CA GLY A 40 21.81 7.75 -2.21
C GLY A 40 21.84 6.22 -2.35
N GLU A 41 22.41 5.77 -3.46
CA GLU A 41 22.50 4.37 -3.86
C GLU A 41 23.19 3.47 -2.82
N GLN A 42 24.22 3.99 -2.15
CA GLN A 42 24.97 3.25 -1.14
C GLN A 42 24.11 2.86 0.07
N GLU A 43 23.09 3.64 0.40
CA GLU A 43 22.16 3.29 1.48
C GLU A 43 21.25 2.12 1.08
N LEU A 44 20.84 2.05 -0.19
CA LEU A 44 20.08 0.91 -0.75
C LEU A 44 20.95 -0.36 -0.78
N ILE A 45 22.20 -0.27 -1.23
CA ILE A 45 23.14 -1.41 -1.22
C ILE A 45 23.40 -1.88 0.21
N ARG A 46 23.62 -0.94 1.15
CA ARG A 46 23.76 -1.25 2.58
C ARG A 46 22.53 -1.98 3.13
N ALA A 47 21.33 -1.61 2.69
CA ALA A 47 20.11 -2.30 3.07
C ALA A 47 20.08 -3.75 2.58
N ALA A 48 20.46 -4.00 1.32
CA ALA A 48 20.54 -5.35 0.78
C ALA A 48 21.54 -6.22 1.56
N VAL A 49 22.71 -5.66 1.89
CA VAL A 49 23.72 -6.34 2.72
C VAL A 49 23.16 -6.64 4.12
N MET A 50 22.45 -5.68 4.71
CA MET A 50 21.80 -5.85 6.00
C MET A 50 20.73 -6.95 5.96
N ALA A 51 19.88 -6.96 4.92
CA ALA A 51 18.83 -7.96 4.73
C ALA A 51 19.40 -9.38 4.62
N ALA A 52 20.40 -9.59 3.76
CA ALA A 52 21.05 -10.90 3.59
C ALA A 52 21.76 -11.38 4.86
N ARG A 53 22.38 -10.46 5.61
CA ARG A 53 23.05 -10.79 6.88
C ARG A 53 22.05 -11.19 7.98
N GLN A 54 20.91 -10.50 8.05
CA GLN A 54 19.88 -10.74 9.08
C GLN A 54 19.00 -11.94 8.74
N ASN A 55 18.82 -12.24 7.45
CA ASN A 55 17.87 -13.22 6.94
C ASN A 55 18.58 -14.15 5.97
N ALA A 56 18.96 -15.33 6.46
CA ALA A 56 19.73 -16.27 5.66
C ALA A 56 18.92 -16.94 4.53
N ASP A 57 17.59 -16.86 4.60
CA ASP A 57 16.66 -17.31 3.57
C ASP A 57 16.42 -16.27 2.45
N ILE A 58 17.07 -15.11 2.50
CA ILE A 58 16.96 -14.05 1.49
C ILE A 58 18.24 -13.95 0.66
N GLU A 59 18.08 -13.93 -0.66
CA GLU A 59 19.12 -13.60 -1.62
C GLU A 59 18.76 -12.30 -2.34
N PRO A 60 19.45 -11.18 -2.06
CA PRO A 60 19.19 -9.93 -2.77
C PRO A 60 19.56 -10.01 -4.25
N VAL A 61 18.73 -9.40 -5.10
CA VAL A 61 19.02 -9.14 -6.52
C VAL A 61 18.91 -7.63 -6.74
N LEU A 62 20.00 -6.99 -7.13
CA LEU A 62 20.05 -5.55 -7.31
C LEU A 62 19.64 -5.17 -8.74
N ILE A 63 18.89 -4.07 -8.88
CA ILE A 63 18.44 -3.56 -10.16
C ILE A 63 18.77 -2.07 -10.23
N GLY A 64 19.67 -1.69 -11.13
CA GLY A 64 20.14 -0.32 -11.25
C GLY A 64 21.60 -0.26 -11.68
N ASN A 65 22.28 0.82 -11.32
CA ASN A 65 23.71 0.96 -11.52
C ASN A 65 24.43 0.73 -10.18
N ALA A 66 25.61 0.12 -10.20
CA ALA A 66 26.52 0.02 -9.07
C ALA A 66 27.87 -0.52 -9.59
N GLU A 67 28.97 0.14 -9.22
CA GLU A 67 30.32 -0.28 -9.69
C GLU A 67 30.79 -1.57 -8.99
N ASP A 68 30.60 -1.66 -7.67
CA ASP A 68 31.03 -2.78 -6.83
C ASP A 68 29.83 -3.43 -6.11
N ALA A 69 28.94 -4.06 -6.88
CA ALA A 69 27.74 -4.71 -6.32
C ALA A 69 28.10 -5.99 -5.53
N PRO A 70 27.67 -6.11 -4.25
CA PRO A 70 27.93 -7.31 -3.43
C PRO A 70 27.02 -8.51 -3.77
N PHE A 71 26.02 -8.30 -4.64
CA PHE A 71 25.05 -9.29 -5.08
C PHE A 71 24.88 -9.22 -6.60
N GLU A 72 24.11 -10.15 -7.16
CA GLU A 72 23.72 -10.11 -8.57
C GLU A 72 23.11 -8.75 -8.91
N LEU A 73 23.57 -8.14 -10.01
CA LEU A 73 23.16 -6.82 -10.47
C LEU A 73 22.61 -6.91 -11.89
N HIS A 74 21.38 -6.48 -12.08
CA HIS A 74 20.82 -6.18 -13.38
C HIS A 74 20.95 -4.68 -13.66
N GLN A 75 21.76 -4.36 -14.66
CA GLN A 75 22.03 -2.99 -15.07
C GLN A 75 20.75 -2.29 -15.53
N ALA A 76 20.49 -1.11 -14.96
CA ALA A 76 19.41 -0.22 -15.35
C ALA A 76 19.74 1.22 -14.94
N THR A 77 19.30 2.21 -15.72
CA THR A 77 19.55 3.63 -15.48
C THR A 77 18.26 4.34 -15.12
N GLY A 78 18.19 4.85 -13.90
CA GLY A 78 17.04 5.57 -13.40
C GLY A 78 15.84 4.65 -13.10
N LEU A 79 14.85 5.22 -12.40
CA LEU A 79 13.80 4.42 -11.80
C LEU A 79 12.88 3.74 -12.84
N HIS A 80 12.63 4.39 -13.98
CA HIS A 80 11.78 3.82 -15.03
C HIS A 80 12.36 2.53 -15.63
N GLU A 81 13.65 2.53 -15.98
CA GLU A 81 14.32 1.33 -16.50
C GLU A 81 14.43 0.26 -15.40
N CYS A 82 14.68 0.67 -14.14
CA CYS A 82 14.65 -0.25 -13.01
C CYS A 82 13.29 -0.96 -12.89
N HIS A 83 12.18 -0.25 -13.07
CA HIS A 83 10.84 -0.87 -13.06
C HIS A 83 10.64 -1.84 -14.22
N GLN A 84 11.09 -1.51 -15.43
CA GLN A 84 10.98 -2.42 -16.58
C GLN A 84 11.74 -3.73 -16.34
N VAL A 85 12.98 -3.63 -15.86
CA VAL A 85 13.81 -4.80 -15.52
C VAL A 85 13.19 -5.58 -14.36
N MET A 86 12.75 -4.91 -13.30
CA MET A 86 12.06 -5.53 -12.17
C MET A 86 10.84 -6.33 -12.63
N GLU A 87 9.97 -5.73 -13.45
CA GLU A 87 8.77 -6.38 -13.96
C GLU A 87 9.10 -7.61 -14.80
N GLN A 88 10.10 -7.50 -15.69
CA GLN A 88 10.59 -8.63 -16.46
C GLN A 88 11.08 -9.77 -15.56
N LEU A 89 11.89 -9.48 -14.53
CA LEU A 89 12.42 -10.50 -13.63
C LEU A 89 11.33 -11.18 -12.80
N LEU A 90 10.28 -10.44 -12.40
CA LEU A 90 9.11 -10.98 -11.71
C LEU A 90 8.30 -11.89 -12.65
N ASP A 91 8.02 -11.43 -13.87
CA ASP A 91 7.21 -12.16 -14.85
C ASP A 91 7.93 -13.45 -15.32
N GLU A 92 9.27 -13.44 -15.37
CA GLU A 92 10.10 -14.60 -15.67
C GLU A 92 10.31 -15.53 -14.46
N GLY A 93 9.87 -15.14 -13.26
CA GLY A 93 10.08 -15.91 -12.02
C GLY A 93 11.53 -15.97 -11.56
N LYS A 94 12.36 -15.02 -11.99
CA LYS A 94 13.76 -14.90 -11.57
C LYS A 94 13.89 -14.30 -10.17
N ILE A 95 12.95 -13.43 -9.79
CA ILE A 95 12.82 -12.93 -8.42
C ILE A 95 11.42 -13.25 -7.89
N ASP A 96 11.33 -13.52 -6.60
CA ASP A 96 10.09 -13.92 -5.93
C ASP A 96 9.28 -12.71 -5.42
N GLY A 97 9.90 -11.53 -5.38
CA GLY A 97 9.31 -10.25 -5.00
C GLY A 97 10.33 -9.11 -5.15
N CYS A 98 9.87 -7.86 -5.11
CA CYS A 98 10.78 -6.71 -5.23
C CYS A 98 10.40 -5.55 -4.30
N VAL A 99 11.42 -4.82 -3.83
CA VAL A 99 11.29 -3.54 -3.13
C VAL A 99 11.72 -2.42 -4.07
N THR A 100 10.92 -1.36 -4.18
CA THR A 100 11.19 -0.22 -5.07
C THR A 100 10.61 1.09 -4.54
N LEU A 101 11.00 2.20 -5.15
CA LEU A 101 10.39 3.51 -4.98
C LEU A 101 9.35 3.78 -6.09
N HIS A 102 8.43 4.70 -5.81
CA HIS A 102 7.44 5.28 -6.75
C HIS A 102 6.80 4.32 -7.75
N TYR A 103 6.34 3.15 -7.30
CA TYR A 103 5.63 2.20 -8.15
C TYR A 103 4.13 2.50 -8.18
N GLY A 104 3.56 2.58 -9.39
CA GLY A 104 2.13 2.81 -9.58
C GLY A 104 1.35 1.49 -9.51
N PHE A 105 0.32 1.43 -8.65
CA PHE A 105 -0.61 0.31 -8.61
C PHE A 105 -1.91 0.64 -9.34
N PRO A 106 -2.55 -0.35 -10.00
CA PRO A 106 -3.86 -0.13 -10.63
C PRO A 106 -4.95 0.11 -9.58
N LEU A 107 -6.07 0.68 -10.03
CA LEU A 107 -7.28 0.79 -9.20
C LEU A 107 -7.71 -0.61 -8.71
N GLY A 108 -8.12 -0.70 -7.44
CA GLY A 108 -8.42 -1.96 -6.78
C GLY A 108 -7.23 -2.56 -6.02
N VAL A 109 -6.07 -1.90 -6.04
CA VAL A 109 -4.87 -2.30 -5.29
C VAL A 109 -4.44 -1.18 -4.35
N SER A 110 -4.21 -1.55 -3.09
CA SER A 110 -3.59 -0.70 -2.08
C SER A 110 -2.44 -1.45 -1.41
N THR A 111 -1.45 -0.72 -0.92
CA THR A 111 -0.33 -1.34 -0.19
C THR A 111 -0.70 -1.61 1.25
N VAL A 112 -0.22 -2.73 1.79
CA VAL A 112 -0.42 -3.11 3.19
C VAL A 112 0.94 -3.17 3.87
N GLY A 113 1.18 -2.29 4.84
CA GLY A 113 2.48 -2.13 5.49
C GLY A 113 2.61 -2.86 6.81
N LYS A 114 3.82 -2.85 7.39
CA LYS A 114 4.09 -3.36 8.74
C LYS A 114 4.96 -2.38 9.52
N VAL A 115 4.57 -2.11 10.76
CA VAL A 115 5.29 -1.19 11.67
C VAL A 115 5.77 -1.92 12.91
N VAL A 116 6.76 -1.34 13.59
CA VAL A 116 7.12 -1.72 14.97
C VAL A 116 6.54 -0.66 15.90
N THR A 117 5.75 -1.11 16.87
CA THR A 117 5.06 -0.21 17.79
C THR A 117 5.98 0.21 18.95
N PRO A 118 5.99 1.50 19.35
CA PRO A 118 6.98 2.02 20.29
C PRO A 118 6.70 1.63 21.75
N GLY A 119 5.45 1.30 22.09
CA GLY A 119 5.08 0.95 23.46
C GLY A 119 5.62 -0.41 23.90
N ASN A 120 5.56 -1.41 23.02
CA ASN A 120 5.89 -2.80 23.34
C ASN A 120 6.88 -3.46 22.36
N GLY A 121 7.32 -2.76 21.31
CA GLY A 121 8.13 -3.34 20.25
C GLY A 121 7.38 -4.39 19.41
N ARG A 122 6.05 -4.47 19.51
CA ARG A 122 5.24 -5.42 18.73
C ARG A 122 5.17 -4.99 17.28
N GLU A 123 5.25 -5.96 16.39
CA GLU A 123 4.91 -5.77 14.98
C GLU A 123 3.38 -5.65 14.82
N MET A 124 2.94 -4.75 13.94
CA MET A 124 1.53 -4.55 13.62
C MET A 124 1.38 -4.25 12.13
N ILE A 125 0.41 -4.90 11.48
CA ILE A 125 0.05 -4.65 10.08
C ILE A 125 -0.82 -3.39 9.99
N ILE A 126 -0.48 -2.52 9.03
CA ILE A 126 -1.23 -1.32 8.68
C ILE A 126 -1.98 -1.59 7.37
N ALA A 127 -3.30 -1.74 7.48
CA ALA A 127 -4.20 -2.03 6.38
C ALA A 127 -4.98 -0.76 5.99
N THR A 128 -4.47 0.16 5.19
CA THR A 128 -3.44 0.17 4.13
C THR A 128 -2.56 1.41 4.25
N THR A 129 -1.57 1.63 3.37
CA THR A 129 -0.60 2.74 3.48
C THR A 129 -0.56 3.69 2.28
N THR A 130 -0.92 3.22 1.08
CA THR A 130 -1.12 4.02 -0.14
C THR A 130 -1.95 3.20 -1.15
N GLY A 131 -2.23 3.77 -2.33
CA GLY A 131 -3.05 3.17 -3.38
C GLY A 131 -4.56 3.24 -3.08
N THR A 132 -5.35 2.65 -3.96
CA THR A 132 -6.82 2.83 -4.01
C THR A 132 -7.55 1.51 -4.24
N SER A 133 -7.87 0.78 -3.17
CA SER A 133 -8.74 -0.42 -3.21
C SER A 133 -10.17 -0.13 -3.66
N ASP A 134 -10.65 1.09 -3.40
CA ASP A 134 -11.95 1.60 -3.82
C ASP A 134 -11.92 3.13 -3.80
N THR A 135 -12.74 3.79 -4.64
CA THR A 135 -12.86 5.25 -4.64
C THR A 135 -13.65 5.77 -3.44
N GLN A 136 -14.45 4.91 -2.80
CA GLN A 136 -15.20 5.26 -1.59
C GLN A 136 -14.51 4.75 -0.34
N ARG A 137 -14.26 5.65 0.62
CA ARG A 137 -13.50 5.37 1.85
C ARG A 137 -13.98 4.12 2.61
N ASN A 138 -15.28 4.01 2.88
CA ASN A 138 -15.82 2.90 3.68
C ASN A 138 -15.69 1.56 2.94
N LEU A 139 -15.91 1.54 1.62
CA LEU A 139 -15.75 0.34 0.79
C LEU A 139 -14.27 -0.06 0.74
N ALA A 140 -13.38 0.92 0.57
CA ALA A 140 -11.94 0.71 0.62
C ALA A 140 -11.52 0.11 1.96
N MET A 141 -11.96 0.67 3.09
CA MET A 141 -11.62 0.16 4.42
C MET A 141 -12.07 -1.28 4.66
N VAL A 142 -13.25 -1.69 4.16
CA VAL A 142 -13.69 -3.10 4.24
C VAL A 142 -12.77 -4.02 3.41
N LYS A 143 -12.45 -3.64 2.17
CA LYS A 143 -11.51 -4.39 1.31
C LYS A 143 -10.10 -4.44 1.91
N ASN A 144 -9.67 -3.34 2.52
CA ASN A 144 -8.38 -3.21 3.17
C ASN A 144 -8.26 -4.14 4.37
N ALA A 145 -9.33 -4.36 5.13
CA ALA A 145 -9.33 -5.34 6.22
C ALA A 145 -8.97 -6.75 5.71
N LEU A 146 -9.54 -7.17 4.58
CA LEU A 146 -9.21 -8.46 3.93
C LEU A 146 -7.74 -8.51 3.50
N ALA A 147 -7.25 -7.41 2.91
CA ALA A 147 -5.85 -7.29 2.49
C ALA A 147 -4.87 -7.36 3.68
N GLY A 148 -5.22 -6.71 4.80
CA GLY A 148 -4.48 -6.77 6.07
C GLY A 148 -4.42 -8.17 6.66
N VAL A 149 -5.55 -8.86 6.73
CA VAL A 149 -5.65 -10.26 7.18
C VAL A 149 -4.81 -11.17 6.29
N ALA A 150 -4.88 -10.97 4.96
CA ALA A 150 -4.09 -11.76 4.02
C ALA A 150 -2.58 -11.59 4.22
N LEU A 151 -2.09 -10.35 4.41
CA LEU A 151 -0.68 -10.12 4.69
C LEU A 151 -0.24 -10.68 6.05
N ALA A 152 -1.07 -10.55 7.08
CA ALA A 152 -0.79 -11.13 8.39
C ALA A 152 -0.64 -12.65 8.31
N LYS A 153 -1.57 -13.33 7.62
CA LYS A 153 -1.51 -14.78 7.34
C LYS A 153 -0.28 -15.18 6.52
N ALA A 154 0.04 -14.41 5.48
CA ALA A 154 1.25 -14.64 4.67
C ALA A 154 2.54 -14.46 5.50
N SER A 155 2.50 -13.58 6.50
CA SER A 155 3.60 -13.32 7.43
C SER A 155 3.63 -14.28 8.63
N GLY A 156 2.84 -15.36 8.62
CA GLY A 156 2.88 -16.42 9.63
C GLY A 156 1.91 -16.28 10.80
N ILE A 157 1.02 -15.27 10.80
CA ILE A 157 -0.02 -15.11 11.82
C ILE A 157 -1.27 -15.85 11.35
N SER A 158 -1.46 -17.10 11.81
CA SER A 158 -2.53 -17.98 11.33
C SER A 158 -3.94 -17.44 11.56
N GLU A 159 -4.17 -16.84 12.74
CA GLU A 159 -5.46 -16.32 13.19
C GLU A 159 -5.31 -14.86 13.63
N PRO A 160 -5.09 -13.93 12.69
CA PRO A 160 -4.77 -12.55 13.03
C PRO A 160 -5.98 -11.84 13.64
N THR A 161 -5.72 -11.07 14.69
CA THR A 161 -6.72 -10.20 15.30
C THR A 161 -6.78 -8.85 14.60
N VAL A 162 -7.99 -8.32 14.45
CA VAL A 162 -8.27 -7.08 13.74
C VAL A 162 -8.76 -6.01 14.72
N GLY A 163 -8.30 -4.78 14.52
CA GLY A 163 -8.84 -3.59 15.14
C GLY A 163 -9.07 -2.50 14.08
N ILE A 164 -9.99 -1.59 14.33
CA ILE A 164 -10.31 -0.49 13.41
C ILE A 164 -9.94 0.81 14.11
N LEU A 165 -9.03 1.58 13.53
CA LEU A 165 -8.68 2.87 14.10
C LEU A 165 -9.93 3.77 14.10
N ASN A 166 -10.20 4.42 15.23
CA ASN A 166 -11.39 5.25 15.40
C ASN A 166 -11.27 6.60 14.68
N VAL A 167 -11.24 6.54 13.35
CA VAL A 167 -11.36 7.66 12.41
C VAL A 167 -12.77 7.68 11.80
N GLU A 168 -13.06 8.68 10.99
CA GLU A 168 -14.33 8.78 10.28
C GLU A 168 -14.63 7.51 9.47
N GLY A 169 -15.89 7.07 9.52
CA GLY A 169 -16.33 5.83 8.87
C GLY A 169 -16.06 4.55 9.66
N ALA A 170 -15.22 4.57 10.71
CA ALA A 170 -14.82 3.37 11.44
C ALA A 170 -15.99 2.54 11.97
N ALA A 171 -17.00 3.17 12.59
CA ALA A 171 -18.19 2.47 13.09
C ALA A 171 -19.06 1.86 11.96
N VAL A 172 -19.06 2.46 10.77
CA VAL A 172 -19.75 1.92 9.59
C VAL A 172 -19.03 0.66 9.11
N VAL A 173 -17.70 0.73 9.00
CA VAL A 173 -16.83 -0.39 8.61
C VAL A 173 -16.92 -1.53 9.63
N GLU A 174 -16.95 -1.22 10.94
CA GLU A 174 -17.13 -2.22 11.99
C GLU A 174 -18.44 -3.00 11.79
N ARG A 175 -19.57 -2.30 11.57
CA ARG A 175 -20.87 -2.96 11.33
C ARG A 175 -20.84 -3.84 10.07
N ALA A 176 -20.20 -3.36 9.00
CA ALA A 176 -20.04 -4.12 7.77
C ALA A 176 -19.25 -5.41 7.98
N LEU A 177 -18.11 -5.33 8.66
CA LEU A 177 -17.30 -6.51 8.99
C LEU A 177 -18.02 -7.45 9.96
N ARG A 178 -18.76 -6.94 10.94
CA ARG A 178 -19.60 -7.76 11.84
C ARG A 178 -20.70 -8.51 11.07
N LYS A 179 -21.28 -7.90 10.03
CA LYS A 179 -22.26 -8.57 9.16
C LYS A 179 -21.61 -9.72 8.39
N LEU A 180 -20.39 -9.54 7.87
CA LEU A 180 -19.64 -10.64 7.23
C LEU A 180 -19.33 -11.77 8.22
N ILE A 181 -18.92 -11.44 9.45
CA ILE A 181 -18.69 -12.45 10.50
C ILE A 181 -19.96 -13.23 10.80
N ALA A 182 -21.10 -12.54 10.97
CA ALA A 182 -22.39 -13.18 11.22
C ALA A 182 -22.83 -14.10 10.07
N ASN A 183 -22.39 -13.80 8.84
CA ASN A 183 -22.62 -14.59 7.64
C ASN A 183 -21.58 -15.69 7.40
N GLY A 184 -20.59 -15.86 8.30
CA GLY A 184 -19.63 -16.96 8.25
C GLY A 184 -18.23 -16.61 7.75
N TYR A 185 -17.89 -15.34 7.55
CA TYR A 185 -16.50 -14.95 7.29
C TYR A 185 -15.67 -15.02 8.58
N ASP A 186 -14.57 -15.78 8.57
CA ASP A 186 -13.69 -15.97 9.74
C ASP A 186 -12.77 -14.75 9.93
N LEU A 187 -13.26 -13.77 10.69
CA LEU A 187 -12.50 -12.60 11.14
C LEU A 187 -12.69 -12.42 12.64
N ARG A 188 -11.58 -12.17 13.35
CA ARG A 188 -11.58 -11.99 14.81
C ARG A 188 -11.22 -10.56 15.16
N PHE A 189 -12.13 -9.87 15.83
CA PHE A 189 -11.79 -8.58 16.46
C PHE A 189 -11.00 -8.82 17.76
N THR A 190 -10.03 -7.96 18.02
CA THR A 190 -9.51 -7.76 19.38
C THR A 190 -10.25 -6.62 20.06
N GLU A 191 -10.03 -6.46 21.36
CA GLU A 191 -10.67 -5.42 22.16
C GLU A 191 -9.67 -4.35 22.59
N SER A 192 -10.08 -3.09 22.52
CA SER A 192 -9.33 -1.97 23.08
C SER A 192 -9.14 -2.17 24.58
N SER A 193 -7.98 -1.72 25.10
CA SER A 193 -7.62 -1.85 26.52
C SER A 193 -8.42 -0.95 27.48
N ARG A 194 -9.52 -0.33 27.02
CA ARG A 194 -10.39 0.55 27.82
C ARG A 194 -11.51 -0.22 28.52
N ALA A 195 -12.12 0.43 29.52
CA ALA A 195 -13.26 -0.11 30.24
C ALA A 195 -14.51 -0.35 29.37
N ASP A 196 -14.67 0.36 28.25
CA ASP A 196 -15.76 0.17 27.28
C ASP A 196 -15.43 -0.85 26.17
N GLY A 197 -14.19 -1.32 26.09
CA GLY A 197 -13.75 -2.38 25.17
C GLY A 197 -14.04 -2.12 23.69
N GLY A 198 -14.22 -3.20 22.92
CA GLY A 198 -14.68 -3.16 21.54
C GLY A 198 -13.58 -3.06 20.47
N ALA A 199 -14.01 -3.18 19.21
CA ALA A 199 -13.14 -3.28 18.04
C ALA A 199 -12.54 -1.94 17.57
N LEU A 200 -13.06 -0.81 18.10
CA LEU A 200 -12.58 0.53 17.75
C LEU A 200 -11.36 0.90 18.60
N MET A 201 -10.26 1.16 17.91
CA MET A 201 -8.93 1.37 18.48
C MET A 201 -8.61 2.86 18.59
N ARG A 202 -7.82 3.23 19.60
CA ARG A 202 -7.35 4.62 19.81
C ARG A 202 -5.83 4.72 19.70
N GLY A 203 -5.30 5.93 19.88
CA GLY A 203 -3.86 6.19 19.89
C GLY A 203 -3.08 5.28 20.84
N ASN A 204 -3.60 4.99 22.04
CA ASN A 204 -2.93 4.07 22.97
C ASN A 204 -2.85 2.63 22.42
N ASP A 205 -3.89 2.17 21.73
CA ASP A 205 -3.93 0.82 21.17
C ASP A 205 -2.97 0.69 19.97
N LEU A 206 -2.83 1.76 19.19
CA LEU A 206 -1.81 1.91 18.13
C LEU A 206 -0.39 1.82 18.72
N LEU A 207 -0.09 2.61 19.76
CA LEU A 207 1.24 2.66 20.36
C LEU A 207 1.65 1.33 21.01
N LYS A 208 0.68 0.57 21.54
CA LYS A 208 0.90 -0.75 22.15
C LYS A 208 0.98 -1.89 21.14
N GLY A 209 0.49 -1.69 19.91
CA GLY A 209 0.26 -2.77 18.95
C GLY A 209 -0.79 -3.75 19.46
N THR A 210 -2.00 -3.27 19.75
CA THR A 210 -3.07 -4.08 20.35
C THR A 210 -3.59 -5.16 19.37
N PRO A 211 -4.06 -4.81 18.16
CA PRO A 211 -4.36 -5.81 17.13
C PRO A 211 -3.10 -6.24 16.37
N ASP A 212 -3.20 -7.38 15.69
CA ASP A 212 -2.22 -7.78 14.67
C ASP A 212 -2.41 -6.97 13.38
N VAL A 213 -3.66 -6.65 13.04
CA VAL A 213 -4.05 -5.84 11.87
C VAL A 213 -4.85 -4.61 12.30
N MET A 214 -4.32 -3.42 12.01
CA MET A 214 -5.02 -2.16 12.23
C MET A 214 -5.60 -1.63 10.91
N VAL A 215 -6.91 -1.51 10.84
CA VAL A 215 -7.67 -1.04 9.67
C VAL A 215 -7.91 0.47 9.74
N MET A 216 -7.64 1.17 8.64
CA MET A 216 -7.88 2.61 8.47
C MET A 216 -7.94 2.97 6.97
N ASP A 217 -8.24 4.23 6.66
CA ASP A 217 -8.05 4.75 5.29
C ASP A 217 -6.56 4.90 4.96
N SER A 218 -6.24 4.87 3.66
CA SER A 218 -4.84 4.84 3.19
C SER A 218 -4.05 6.11 3.52
N LEU A 219 -4.70 7.27 3.60
CA LEU A 219 -4.04 8.53 3.97
C LEU A 219 -3.60 8.52 5.44
N THR A 220 -4.50 8.09 6.33
CA THR A 220 -4.16 7.90 7.75
C THR A 220 -3.04 6.87 7.89
N GLY A 221 -3.12 5.75 7.18
CA GLY A 221 -2.07 4.74 7.22
C GLY A 221 -0.72 5.25 6.70
N ASN A 222 -0.70 6.07 5.65
CA ASN A 222 0.52 6.74 5.16
C ASN A 222 1.20 7.57 6.26
N LEU A 223 0.42 8.38 6.96
CA LEU A 223 0.91 9.20 8.07
C LEU A 223 1.46 8.33 9.20
N LEU A 224 0.76 7.25 9.56
CA LEU A 224 1.23 6.34 10.59
C LEU A 224 2.53 5.65 10.20
N MET A 225 2.70 5.21 8.94
CA MET A 225 3.96 4.63 8.47
C MET A 225 5.13 5.59 8.73
N LYS A 226 4.98 6.87 8.37
CA LYS A 226 6.00 7.90 8.58
C LYS A 226 6.27 8.16 10.06
N MET A 227 5.21 8.26 10.86
CA MET A 227 5.33 8.50 12.29
C MET A 227 6.06 7.35 12.98
N PHE A 228 5.65 6.10 12.76
CA PHE A 228 6.30 4.96 13.41
C PHE A 228 7.74 4.75 12.94
N SER A 229 8.06 5.05 11.68
CA SER A 229 9.38 4.80 11.14
C SER A 229 10.39 5.92 11.40
N ALA A 230 9.94 7.15 11.63
CA ALA A 230 10.80 8.33 11.72
C ALA A 230 10.58 9.23 12.95
N PHE A 231 9.81 8.81 13.97
CA PHE A 231 9.55 9.67 15.15
C PHE A 231 10.81 10.09 15.92
N THR A 232 11.88 9.28 15.87
CA THR A 232 13.16 9.58 16.55
C THR A 232 14.11 10.45 15.70
N THR A 233 13.86 10.56 14.40
CA THR A 233 14.75 11.25 13.45
C THR A 233 14.18 12.58 12.97
N GLY A 234 12.92 12.89 13.31
CA GLY A 234 12.24 14.10 12.86
C GLY A 234 11.75 14.03 11.41
N GLY A 235 11.65 12.83 10.82
CA GLY A 235 11.05 12.62 9.50
C GLY A 235 12.02 12.62 8.31
N SER A 236 13.28 13.02 8.49
CA SER A 236 14.28 13.07 7.42
C SER A 236 14.91 11.70 7.10
N TYR A 237 14.79 10.74 8.00
CA TYR A 237 15.33 9.39 7.83
C TYR A 237 14.41 8.39 8.53
N GLU A 238 13.77 7.49 7.78
CA GLU A 238 13.00 6.42 8.39
C GLU A 238 13.98 5.34 8.90
N SER A 239 14.00 5.10 10.21
CA SER A 239 15.04 4.32 10.91
C SER A 239 14.57 2.95 11.42
N GLN A 240 13.26 2.67 11.41
CA GLN A 240 12.69 1.42 11.91
C GLN A 240 11.41 1.04 11.15
N GLY A 241 11.21 -0.25 10.88
CA GLY A 241 9.98 -0.78 10.27
C GLY A 241 10.24 -1.55 8.98
N TYR A 242 9.17 -1.75 8.20
CA TYR A 242 9.16 -2.69 7.06
C TYR A 242 8.70 -2.04 5.75
N GLY A 243 8.81 -0.72 5.63
CA GLY A 243 8.32 0.03 4.47
C GLY A 243 6.79 -0.01 4.33
N TYR A 244 6.29 0.54 3.23
CA TYR A 244 4.87 0.74 2.98
C TYR A 244 4.17 -0.55 2.55
N GLY A 245 4.97 -1.59 2.25
CA GLY A 245 4.55 -2.97 2.05
C GLY A 245 4.02 -3.28 0.65
N PRO A 246 3.67 -4.55 0.39
CA PRO A 246 3.25 -5.01 -0.92
C PRO A 246 1.90 -4.45 -1.35
N GLY A 247 1.73 -4.25 -2.67
CA GLY A 247 0.41 -4.02 -3.26
C GLY A 247 -0.48 -5.25 -3.17
N VAL A 248 -1.67 -5.11 -2.59
CA VAL A 248 -2.64 -6.20 -2.39
C VAL A 248 -4.00 -5.78 -2.94
N GLY A 249 -4.60 -6.66 -3.72
CA GLY A 249 -5.89 -6.43 -4.40
C GLY A 249 -6.14 -7.47 -5.48
N GLU A 250 -7.35 -7.49 -6.04
CA GLU A 250 -7.71 -8.42 -7.13
C GLU A 250 -6.86 -8.21 -8.37
N GLU A 251 -6.53 -6.95 -8.67
CA GLU A 251 -5.73 -6.55 -9.82
C GLU A 251 -4.22 -6.56 -9.56
N ALA A 252 -3.78 -7.03 -8.38
CA ALA A 252 -2.37 -7.11 -8.04
C ALA A 252 -1.72 -8.30 -8.76
N LYS A 253 -0.95 -8.00 -9.81
CA LYS A 253 -0.28 -9.02 -10.64
C LYS A 253 1.08 -9.45 -10.11
N ARG A 254 1.76 -8.53 -9.40
CA ARG A 254 3.17 -8.66 -9.03
C ARG A 254 3.37 -8.35 -7.56
N LEU A 255 4.30 -9.06 -6.94
CA LEU A 255 4.63 -8.88 -5.54
C LEU A 255 5.69 -7.79 -5.38
N VAL A 256 5.22 -6.53 -5.40
CA VAL A 256 6.05 -5.33 -5.31
C VAL A 256 5.71 -4.56 -4.04
N SER A 257 6.72 -4.25 -3.22
CA SER A 257 6.62 -3.41 -2.03
C SER A 257 7.25 -2.05 -2.26
N ILE A 258 6.64 -1.01 -1.70
CA ILE A 258 7.12 0.37 -1.80
C ILE A 258 7.84 0.80 -0.53
N ILE A 259 8.91 1.57 -0.70
CA ILE A 259 9.60 2.34 0.33
C ILE A 259 9.53 3.84 0.01
N SER A 260 9.75 4.68 1.02
CA SER A 260 9.87 6.13 0.87
C SER A 260 11.27 6.50 0.37
N ARG A 261 11.42 7.67 -0.26
CA ARG A 261 12.74 8.23 -0.57
C ARG A 261 13.58 8.47 0.68
N ALA A 262 12.91 8.77 1.80
CA ALA A 262 13.52 8.95 3.11
C ALA A 262 13.81 7.62 3.84
N SER A 263 13.46 6.47 3.27
CA SER A 263 13.68 5.18 3.93
C SER A 263 15.16 4.88 4.06
N GLY A 264 15.61 4.70 5.30
CA GLY A 264 16.96 4.27 5.61
C GLY A 264 17.18 2.77 5.44
N ALA A 265 18.44 2.35 5.45
CA ALA A 265 18.81 0.95 5.29
C ALA A 265 18.07 -0.03 6.23
N PRO A 266 17.81 0.29 7.51
CA PRO A 266 17.03 -0.58 8.38
C PRO A 266 15.59 -0.82 7.89
N VAL A 267 14.92 0.23 7.39
CA VAL A 267 13.53 0.13 6.89
C VAL A 267 13.49 -0.63 5.58
N ILE A 268 14.46 -0.39 4.71
CA ILE A 268 14.57 -1.09 3.42
C ILE A 268 14.85 -2.58 3.65
N ALA A 269 15.75 -2.93 4.59
CA ALA A 269 16.01 -4.32 4.97
C ALA A 269 14.76 -4.99 5.55
N GLY A 270 13.99 -4.27 6.37
CA GLY A 270 12.67 -4.71 6.83
C GLY A 270 11.69 -4.93 5.68
N ALA A 271 11.63 -4.02 4.71
CA ALA A 271 10.78 -4.20 3.53
C ALA A 271 11.16 -5.46 2.72
N MET A 272 12.45 -5.76 2.61
CA MET A 272 12.94 -7.00 1.99
C MET A 272 12.52 -8.25 2.77
N ARG A 273 12.49 -8.19 4.11
CA ARG A 273 11.94 -9.27 4.94
C ARG A 273 10.43 -9.44 4.71
N LEU A 274 9.67 -8.36 4.74
CA LEU A 274 8.22 -8.42 4.57
C LEU A 274 7.82 -8.95 3.18
N ILE A 275 8.55 -8.56 2.13
CA ILE A 275 8.26 -9.07 0.78
C ILE A 275 8.65 -10.54 0.64
N ALA A 276 9.73 -10.99 1.31
CA ALA A 276 10.08 -12.39 1.38
C ALA A 276 9.02 -13.22 2.14
N ASP A 277 8.50 -12.70 3.26
CA ASP A 277 7.40 -13.34 3.99
C ASP A 277 6.15 -13.45 3.11
N ALA A 278 5.78 -12.38 2.41
CA ALA A 278 4.66 -12.37 1.49
C ALA A 278 4.84 -13.37 0.33
N ALA A 279 6.06 -13.51 -0.21
CA ALA A 279 6.38 -14.47 -1.27
C ALA A 279 6.27 -15.91 -0.76
N LYS A 280 6.90 -16.20 0.38
CA LYS A 280 6.89 -17.52 1.03
C LYS A 280 5.48 -17.95 1.41
N GLY A 281 4.70 -17.03 1.95
CA GLY A 281 3.30 -17.23 2.35
C GLY A 281 2.33 -17.26 1.18
N GLN A 282 2.79 -17.04 -0.06
CA GLN A 282 1.93 -16.98 -1.25
C GLN A 282 0.79 -15.96 -1.07
N LEU A 283 1.14 -14.73 -0.69
CA LEU A 283 0.17 -13.66 -0.40
C LEU A 283 -0.94 -13.51 -1.46
N PRO A 284 -0.67 -13.56 -2.79
CA PRO A 284 -1.73 -13.50 -3.79
C PRO A 284 -2.77 -14.63 -3.67
N ASP A 285 -2.33 -15.84 -3.34
CA ASP A 285 -3.21 -17.00 -3.14
C ASP A 285 -4.00 -16.90 -1.84
N ILE A 286 -3.39 -16.39 -0.76
CA ILE A 286 -4.09 -16.10 0.49
C ILE A 286 -5.16 -15.04 0.27
N TYR A 287 -4.83 -13.91 -0.35
CA TYR A 287 -5.79 -12.84 -0.60
C TYR A 287 -6.99 -13.33 -1.43
N ARG A 288 -6.74 -14.12 -2.49
CA ARG A 288 -7.83 -14.73 -3.27
C ARG A 288 -8.74 -15.63 -2.43
N ARG A 289 -8.20 -16.37 -1.47
CA ARG A 289 -8.99 -17.19 -0.53
C ARG A 289 -9.80 -16.34 0.45
N GLU A 290 -9.19 -15.30 1.04
CA GLU A 290 -9.89 -14.38 1.94
C GLU A 290 -11.04 -13.67 1.23
N LEU A 291 -10.78 -13.18 0.02
CA LEU A 291 -11.79 -12.52 -0.80
C LEU A 291 -12.93 -13.46 -1.16
N LYS A 292 -12.62 -14.71 -1.56
CA LYS A 292 -13.64 -15.71 -1.85
C LYS A 292 -14.48 -15.99 -0.60
N ALA A 293 -13.85 -16.22 0.55
CA ALA A 293 -14.56 -16.48 1.80
C ALA A 293 -15.46 -15.29 2.21
N ALA A 294 -14.99 -14.05 2.02
CA ALA A 294 -15.79 -12.87 2.26
C ALA A 294 -16.97 -12.74 1.28
N ARG A 295 -16.77 -13.05 -0.01
CA ARG A 295 -17.85 -13.10 -1.03
C ARG A 295 -18.88 -14.16 -0.71
N ASP A 296 -18.46 -15.36 -0.31
CA ASP A 296 -19.35 -16.44 0.14
C ASP A 296 -20.18 -15.99 1.37
N ALA A 297 -19.66 -15.06 2.18
CA ALA A 297 -20.35 -14.43 3.31
C ALA A 297 -21.14 -13.14 2.95
N GLY A 298 -21.30 -12.82 1.66
CA GLY A 298 -22.10 -11.69 1.18
C GLY A 298 -21.35 -10.36 1.09
N LEU A 299 -20.03 -10.36 0.84
CA LEU A 299 -19.24 -9.14 0.64
C LEU A 299 -19.85 -8.18 -0.37
N ASP A 300 -20.30 -8.67 -1.53
CA ASP A 300 -20.80 -7.80 -2.60
C ASP A 300 -22.07 -7.04 -2.16
N ASP A 301 -22.97 -7.71 -1.42
CA ASP A 301 -24.17 -7.10 -0.84
C ASP A 301 -23.79 -6.04 0.22
N VAL A 302 -22.84 -6.37 1.10
CA VAL A 302 -22.32 -5.43 2.12
C VAL A 302 -21.73 -4.19 1.46
N LEU A 303 -20.91 -4.35 0.42
CA LEU A 303 -20.33 -3.23 -0.30
C LEU A 303 -21.40 -2.41 -1.03
N GLN A 304 -22.43 -3.04 -1.59
CA GLN A 304 -23.54 -2.34 -2.22
C GLN A 304 -24.36 -1.51 -1.22
N GLU A 305 -24.62 -2.02 -0.02
CA GLU A 305 -25.32 -1.29 1.04
C GLU A 305 -24.53 -0.07 1.56
N LEU A 306 -23.20 -0.15 1.52
CA LEU A 306 -22.30 0.93 1.95
C LEU A 306 -22.14 2.04 0.92
N LYS A 307 -22.47 1.78 -0.35
CA LYS A 307 -22.46 2.85 -1.34
C LYS A 307 -23.38 3.95 -0.83
N PRO A 308 -22.96 5.22 -0.90
CA PRO A 308 -23.84 6.32 -0.55
C PRO A 308 -25.10 6.11 -1.38
N LYS A 309 -26.23 5.96 -0.68
CA LYS A 309 -27.52 6.07 -1.34
C LYS A 309 -27.44 7.41 -2.02
N SER A 310 -27.40 7.42 -3.34
CA SER A 310 -27.57 8.64 -4.11
C SER A 310 -28.71 9.36 -3.41
N VAL A 311 -28.44 10.55 -2.88
CA VAL A 311 -29.52 11.42 -2.41
C VAL A 311 -30.52 11.35 -3.55
N ALA A 312 -31.69 10.75 -3.27
CA ALA A 312 -32.75 10.55 -4.24
C ALA A 312 -32.80 11.83 -5.04
N GLU A 313 -32.55 11.72 -6.36
CA GLU A 313 -32.53 12.81 -7.34
C GLU A 313 -33.10 14.10 -6.74
N LYS A 314 -32.27 14.87 -6.03
CA LYS A 314 -32.37 16.30 -6.21
C LYS A 314 -31.90 16.41 -7.63
N GLU A 315 -32.79 16.84 -8.51
CA GLU A 315 -32.46 17.34 -9.84
C GLU A 315 -31.33 18.37 -9.68
N THR A 316 -30.09 17.90 -9.56
CA THR A 316 -28.91 18.67 -9.87
C THR A 316 -28.85 18.55 -11.38
N GLU A 317 -29.28 19.62 -12.05
CA GLU A 317 -29.05 19.81 -13.48
C GLU A 317 -27.68 19.23 -13.84
N THR A 318 -27.64 18.21 -14.70
CA THR A 318 -26.38 17.70 -15.24
C THR A 318 -25.66 18.87 -15.90
N VAL A 319 -24.67 19.41 -15.21
CA VAL A 319 -23.89 20.54 -15.71
C VAL A 319 -23.10 20.04 -16.90
N LYS A 320 -23.45 20.50 -18.10
CA LYS A 320 -22.74 20.10 -19.31
C LYS A 320 -21.33 20.69 -19.30
N ALA A 321 -20.33 19.85 -19.52
CA ALA A 321 -18.96 20.28 -19.70
C ALA A 321 -18.85 21.29 -20.86
N PRO A 322 -18.22 22.46 -20.65
CA PRO A 322 -17.89 23.39 -21.73
C PRO A 322 -16.96 22.74 -22.77
N PRO A 323 -16.76 23.36 -23.96
CA PRO A 323 -15.81 22.87 -24.94
C PRO A 323 -14.42 22.64 -24.34
N GLU A 324 -13.84 21.47 -24.62
CA GLU A 324 -12.56 21.06 -24.05
C GLU A 324 -11.44 22.03 -24.45
N LYS A 325 -10.65 22.44 -23.46
CA LYS A 325 -9.43 23.25 -23.62
C LYS A 325 -8.22 22.49 -23.07
N ILE A 326 -7.03 22.83 -23.57
CA ILE A 326 -5.77 22.31 -23.02
C ILE A 326 -5.56 22.95 -21.65
N THR A 327 -5.47 22.12 -20.61
CA THR A 327 -5.30 22.58 -19.22
C THR A 327 -3.82 22.59 -18.87
N GLU A 328 -3.23 23.79 -18.77
CA GLU A 328 -1.80 24.00 -18.52
C GLU A 328 -1.50 24.61 -17.14
N SER A 329 -2.54 25.00 -16.39
CA SER A 329 -2.44 25.60 -15.08
C SER A 329 -3.27 24.83 -14.06
N ASP A 330 -2.82 24.83 -12.79
CA ASP A 330 -3.53 24.20 -11.68
C ASP A 330 -3.88 25.16 -10.54
N ILE A 331 -4.97 24.84 -9.82
CA ILE A 331 -5.45 25.52 -8.63
C ILE A 331 -5.58 24.46 -7.53
N GLY A 332 -4.69 24.52 -6.53
CA GLY A 332 -4.76 23.68 -5.33
C GLY A 332 -5.50 24.35 -4.17
N GLY A 333 -5.58 23.65 -3.04
CA GLY A 333 -6.22 24.14 -1.81
C GLY A 333 -7.70 23.81 -1.69
N ILE A 334 -8.20 22.90 -2.54
CA ILE A 334 -9.60 22.44 -2.57
C ILE A 334 -9.67 21.08 -1.88
N ASP A 335 -10.70 20.87 -1.06
CA ASP A 335 -10.94 19.58 -0.41
C ASP A 335 -11.27 18.50 -1.45
N ILE A 336 -10.78 17.28 -1.23
CA ILE A 336 -11.04 16.13 -2.11
C ILE A 336 -12.53 15.79 -2.16
N LEU A 337 -13.26 16.08 -1.08
CA LEU A 337 -14.70 15.85 -0.99
C LEU A 337 -15.50 16.85 -1.83
N GLU A 338 -14.91 18.00 -2.15
CA GLU A 338 -15.57 19.12 -2.81
C GLU A 338 -15.07 19.35 -4.25
N ILE A 339 -14.00 18.66 -4.66
CA ILE A 339 -13.32 18.91 -5.94
C ILE A 339 -14.22 18.75 -7.16
N GLU A 340 -15.15 17.79 -7.14
CA GLU A 340 -16.10 17.57 -8.22
C GLU A 340 -17.17 18.67 -8.26
N GLU A 341 -17.62 19.15 -7.10
CA GLU A 341 -18.58 20.26 -7.00
C GLU A 341 -17.95 21.59 -7.42
N ALA A 342 -16.71 21.82 -7.02
CA ALA A 342 -15.89 22.97 -7.41
C ALA A 342 -15.67 23.01 -8.93
N ARG A 343 -15.40 21.87 -9.57
CA ARG A 343 -15.37 21.76 -11.04
C ARG A 343 -16.72 22.11 -11.65
N ASP A 344 -17.81 21.59 -11.10
CA ASP A 344 -19.16 21.82 -11.63
C ASP A 344 -19.56 23.30 -11.54
N VAL A 345 -19.11 24.03 -10.51
CA VAL A 345 -19.29 25.49 -10.42
C VAL A 345 -18.58 26.22 -11.57
N LEU A 346 -17.38 25.80 -11.95
CA LEU A 346 -16.68 26.35 -13.13
C LEU A 346 -17.43 26.04 -14.43
N TRP A 347 -17.93 24.81 -14.59
CA TRP A 347 -18.70 24.42 -15.76
C TRP A 347 -20.01 25.22 -15.90
N ARG A 348 -20.72 25.50 -14.79
CA ARG A 348 -21.91 26.37 -14.78
C ARG A 348 -21.60 27.79 -15.27
N LYS A 349 -20.35 28.25 -15.10
CA LYS A 349 -19.85 29.54 -15.57
C LYS A 349 -19.14 29.46 -16.93
N GLN A 350 -19.28 28.34 -17.65
CA GLN A 350 -18.68 28.09 -18.97
C GLN A 350 -17.13 28.09 -18.99
N VAL A 351 -16.50 27.78 -17.85
CA VAL A 351 -15.04 27.58 -17.76
C VAL A 351 -14.75 26.09 -17.79
N PHE A 352 -13.96 25.63 -18.77
CA PHE A 352 -13.56 24.23 -18.86
C PHE A 352 -12.50 23.91 -17.81
N ALA A 353 -12.75 22.85 -17.03
CA ALA A 353 -11.89 22.45 -15.93
C ALA A 353 -11.89 20.92 -15.78
N LYS A 354 -10.75 20.36 -15.37
CA LYS A 354 -10.57 18.94 -15.03
C LYS A 354 -10.10 18.82 -13.57
N THR A 355 -10.47 17.73 -12.90
CA THR A 355 -10.00 17.42 -11.54
C THR A 355 -8.74 16.56 -11.62
N GLY A 356 -7.85 16.68 -10.62
CA GLY A 356 -6.60 15.95 -10.56
C GLY A 356 -6.00 15.92 -9.15
N MET A 357 -4.84 15.28 -9.02
CA MET A 357 -4.08 15.18 -7.78
C MET A 357 -2.68 15.77 -7.97
N GLY A 358 -2.36 16.83 -7.23
CA GLY A 358 -1.04 17.45 -7.19
C GLY A 358 -0.22 17.01 -5.97
N CYS A 359 1.01 17.50 -5.88
CA CYS A 359 1.97 17.13 -4.82
C CYS A 359 1.49 17.47 -3.39
N THR A 360 0.55 18.41 -3.25
CA THR A 360 0.05 18.90 -1.96
C THR A 360 -1.44 18.58 -1.73
N GLY A 361 -2.08 17.83 -2.63
CA GLY A 361 -3.49 17.47 -2.52
C GLY A 361 -4.27 17.61 -3.83
N PRO A 362 -5.61 17.63 -3.76
CA PRO A 362 -6.49 17.76 -4.91
C PRO A 362 -6.28 19.10 -5.64
N ILE A 363 -6.32 19.06 -6.98
CA ILE A 363 -6.14 20.23 -7.84
C ILE A 363 -7.23 20.33 -8.92
N ILE A 364 -7.62 21.54 -9.28
CA ILE A 364 -8.39 21.83 -10.49
C ILE A 364 -7.45 22.33 -11.58
N MET A 365 -7.47 21.66 -12.73
CA MET A 365 -6.69 22.02 -13.91
C MET A 365 -7.55 22.83 -14.89
N VAL A 366 -7.05 23.99 -15.32
CA VAL A 366 -7.73 24.94 -16.23
C VAL A 366 -6.80 25.40 -17.34
N ALA A 367 -7.36 25.97 -18.41
CA ALA A 367 -6.57 26.65 -19.44
C ALA A 367 -5.87 27.89 -18.84
N LYS A 368 -4.69 28.22 -19.36
CA LYS A 368 -3.86 29.30 -18.81
C LYS A 368 -4.57 30.65 -18.81
N GLU A 369 -5.35 30.91 -19.85
CA GLU A 369 -6.17 32.11 -20.02
C GLU A 369 -7.37 32.19 -19.06
N ASP A 370 -7.83 31.05 -18.53
CA ASP A 370 -9.01 30.97 -17.65
C ASP A 370 -8.63 30.98 -16.16
N LEU A 371 -7.33 30.96 -15.83
CA LEU A 371 -6.82 30.79 -14.46
C LEU A 371 -7.35 31.85 -13.48
N GLU A 372 -7.26 33.14 -13.84
CA GLU A 372 -7.72 34.24 -12.99
C GLU A 372 -9.23 34.21 -12.78
N GLN A 373 -9.98 33.94 -13.85
CA GLN A 373 -11.44 33.83 -13.78
C GLN A 373 -11.86 32.64 -12.91
N ALA A 374 -11.20 31.49 -13.05
CA ALA A 374 -11.46 30.30 -12.25
C ALA A 374 -11.17 30.54 -10.77
N ARG A 375 -10.09 31.25 -10.42
CA ARG A 375 -9.78 31.61 -9.03
C ARG A 375 -10.87 32.49 -8.41
N VAL A 376 -11.32 33.52 -9.13
CA VAL A 376 -12.40 34.40 -8.64
C VAL A 376 -13.68 33.60 -8.40
N ILE A 377 -14.09 32.76 -9.35
CA ILE A 377 -15.32 31.95 -9.22
C ILE A 377 -15.23 31.00 -8.02
N LEU A 378 -14.09 30.33 -7.84
CA LEU A 378 -13.89 29.38 -6.74
C LEU A 378 -13.80 30.08 -5.38
N ALA A 379 -13.21 31.28 -5.32
CA ALA A 379 -13.16 32.09 -4.11
C ALA A 379 -14.55 32.64 -3.71
N GLU A 380 -15.33 33.13 -4.68
CA GLU A 380 -16.72 33.55 -4.46
C GLU A 380 -17.61 32.40 -3.97
N ALA A 381 -17.30 31.17 -4.38
CA ALA A 381 -17.98 29.95 -3.95
C ALA A 381 -17.36 29.31 -2.69
N GLU A 382 -16.43 29.99 -2.03
CA GLU A 382 -15.78 29.59 -0.77
C GLU A 382 -14.97 28.27 -0.84
N TYR A 383 -14.62 27.78 -2.05
CA TYR A 383 -13.79 26.58 -2.22
C TYR A 383 -12.29 26.85 -2.08
N ILE A 384 -11.87 28.10 -2.25
CA ILE A 384 -10.50 28.58 -2.03
C ILE A 384 -10.53 29.92 -1.31
N ALA A 385 -9.43 30.25 -0.61
CA ALA A 385 -9.29 31.49 0.16
C ALA A 385 -8.99 32.73 -0.71
#